data_AF-H6SN83-F1
#
_entry.id   AF-H6SN83-F1
#
_cell.length_a   1.000
_cell.length_b   1.000
_cell.length_c   1.000
_cell.angle_alpha   90.00
_cell.angle_beta   90.00
_cell.angle_gamma   90.00
#
_symmetry.space_group_name_H-M   'P 1'
#
loop_
_entity.id
_entity.type
_entity.pdbx_description
1 polymer ?
#
loop_
_entity_poly.entity_id
_entity_poly.type
_entity_poly.pdbx_seq_one_letter_code
_entity_poly.pdbx_strand_id
1 'polypeptide(L)'
;MRMEQFKTLTPDDVVGLLGSPSAVTLRGMATIWEYRGKACTFYISFYPEIPGDKLRVLGVEIDGGIAETLCLNRLRESGRPHGR
;
A
#
# COMPACT_ATOMS: atom_id res chain seq x y z
N MET A 1 1.36 -6.88 11.37
CA MET A 1 0.16 -6.23 10.80
C MET A 1 -0.41 -7.22 9.81
N ARG A 2 -1.71 -7.52 9.89
CA ARG A 2 -2.39 -8.48 9.01
C ARG A 2 -3.01 -7.70 7.85
N MET A 3 -2.98 -8.21 6.61
CA MET A 3 -3.55 -7.56 5.42
C MET A 3 -4.95 -6.96 5.61
N GLU A 4 -5.81 -7.60 6.41
CA GLU A 4 -7.17 -7.12 6.69
C GLU A 4 -7.21 -5.75 7.35
N GLN A 5 -6.15 -5.35 8.08
CA GLN A 5 -6.06 -4.04 8.72
C GLN A 5 -5.89 -2.90 7.71
N PHE A 6 -5.42 -3.19 6.49
CA PHE A 6 -5.31 -2.16 5.44
C PHE A 6 -6.68 -1.72 4.92
N LYS A 7 -7.73 -2.55 5.05
CA LYS A 7 -9.07 -2.25 4.55
C LYS A 7 -9.70 -1.01 5.22
N THR A 8 -9.26 -0.67 6.43
CA THR A 8 -9.77 0.50 7.16
C THR A 8 -8.97 1.77 6.89
N LEU A 9 -7.85 1.69 6.19
CA LEU A 9 -6.95 2.81 5.96
C LEU A 9 -7.39 3.65 4.78
N THR A 10 -7.17 4.95 4.90
CA THR A 10 -7.25 5.91 3.79
C THR A 10 -5.92 5.94 3.04
N PRO A 11 -5.88 6.51 1.81
CA PRO A 11 -4.61 6.70 1.10
C PRO A 11 -3.58 7.49 1.92
N ASP A 12 -4.02 8.50 2.68
CA ASP A 12 -3.13 9.30 3.53
C ASP A 12 -2.52 8.47 4.66
N ASP A 13 -3.32 7.64 5.34
CA ASP A 13 -2.83 6.72 6.37
C ASP A 13 -1.78 5.74 5.79
N VAL A 14 -2.02 5.25 4.58
CA VAL A 14 -1.10 4.34 3.89
C VAL A 14 0.22 5.05 3.56
N VAL A 15 0.18 6.30 3.08
CA VAL A 15 1.40 7.10 2.86
C VAL A 15 2.13 7.36 4.18
N GLY A 16 1.41 7.68 5.26
CA GLY A 16 2.00 7.85 6.58
C GLY A 16 2.69 6.59 7.12
N LEU A 17 2.20 5.40 6.74
CA LEU A 17 2.74 4.11 7.17
C LEU A 17 3.89 3.60 6.31
N LEU A 18 3.77 3.70 4.99
CA LEU A 18 4.68 3.06 4.02
C LEU A 18 5.53 4.06 3.23
N GLY A 19 5.26 5.36 3.36
CA GLY A 19 5.82 6.40 2.50
C GLY A 19 5.08 6.51 1.17
N SER A 20 5.68 7.25 0.24
CA SER A 20 5.12 7.40 -1.11
C SER A 20 5.26 6.10 -1.92
N PRO A 21 4.25 5.73 -2.73
CA PRO A 21 4.35 4.57 -3.61
C PRO A 21 5.44 4.78 -4.67
N SER A 22 6.07 3.68 -5.08
CA SER A 22 7.03 3.64 -6.18
C SER A 22 6.38 3.88 -7.54
N ALA A 23 5.13 3.42 -7.70
CA ALA A 23 4.33 3.68 -8.89
C ALA A 23 2.83 3.75 -8.55
N VAL A 24 2.09 4.50 -9.37
CA VAL A 24 0.63 4.62 -9.28
C VAL A 24 0.05 4.31 -10.66
N THR A 25 -0.88 3.35 -10.71
CA THR A 25 -1.53 2.92 -11.95
C THR A 25 -3.04 2.99 -11.79
N LEU A 26 -3.74 3.65 -12.72
CA LEU A 26 -5.20 3.63 -12.80
C LEU A 26 -5.66 2.42 -13.63
N ARG A 27 -6.54 1.57 -13.08
CA ARG A 27 -7.17 0.45 -13.79
C ARG A 27 -8.68 0.47 -13.60
N GLY A 28 -9.40 0.93 -14.61
CA GLY A 28 -10.85 1.12 -14.51
C GLY A 28 -11.18 2.14 -13.43
N MET A 29 -11.99 1.76 -12.44
CA MET A 29 -12.30 2.58 -11.26
C MET A 29 -11.29 2.42 -10.12
N ALA A 30 -10.31 1.51 -10.26
CA ALA A 30 -9.30 1.26 -9.25
C ALA A 30 -8.08 2.15 -9.44
N THR A 31 -7.52 2.64 -8.33
CA THR A 31 -6.16 3.19 -8.28
C THR A 31 -5.26 2.18 -7.59
N ILE A 32 -4.27 1.66 -8.29
CA ILE A 32 -3.32 0.67 -7.76
C ILE A 32 -2.02 1.38 -7.43
N TRP A 33 -1.59 1.26 -6.18
CA TRP A 33 -0.30 1.75 -5.71
C TRP A 33 0.66 0.58 -5.56
N GLU A 34 1.86 0.76 -6.08
CA GLU A 34 2.95 -0.21 -6.03
C GLU A 34 4.04 0.29 -5.09
N TYR A 35 4.50 -0.57 -4.20
CA TYR A 35 5.59 -0.32 -3.27
C TYR A 35 6.69 -1.35 -3.49
N ARG A 36 7.82 -0.93 -4.05
CA ARG A 36 8.97 -1.81 -4.28
C ARG A 36 9.87 -1.85 -3.06
N GLY A 37 9.93 -3.01 -2.43
CA GLY A 37 10.94 -3.35 -1.43
C GLY A 37 12.11 -4.08 -2.07
N LYS A 38 13.19 -4.28 -1.30
CA LYS A 38 14.38 -5.00 -1.78
C LYS A 38 14.14 -6.49 -2.11
N ALA A 39 13.05 -7.07 -1.61
CA ALA A 39 12.79 -8.52 -1.71
C ALA A 39 11.32 -8.87 -1.97
N CYS A 40 10.47 -7.87 -2.19
CA CYS A 40 9.06 -8.04 -2.49
C CYS A 40 8.52 -6.75 -3.11
N THR A 41 7.39 -6.87 -3.79
CA THR A 41 6.57 -5.75 -4.22
C THR A 41 5.21 -5.87 -3.55
N PHE A 42 4.74 -4.79 -2.92
CA PHE A 42 3.44 -4.72 -2.28
C PHE A 42 2.52 -3.84 -3.11
N TYR A 43 1.34 -4.35 -3.43
CA TYR A 43 0.32 -3.65 -4.19
C TYR A 43 -0.87 -3.35 -3.31
N ILE A 44 -1.42 -2.15 -3.42
CA ILE A 44 -2.65 -1.73 -2.75
C ILE A 44 -3.61 -1.23 -3.81
N SER A 45 -4.80 -1.79 -3.85
CA SER A 45 -5.87 -1.36 -4.75
C SER A 45 -6.87 -0.50 -3.98
N PHE A 46 -7.04 0.74 -4.42
CA PHE A 46 -8.02 1.67 -3.90
C PHE A 46 -9.22 1.77 -4.84
N TYR A 47 -10.42 1.83 -4.29
CA TYR A 47 -11.66 2.07 -5.04
C TYR A 47 -12.43 3.25 -4.45
N PRO A 48 -13.14 4.03 -5.28
CA PRO A 48 -14.04 5.07 -4.82
C PRO A 48 -15.26 4.45 -4.12
N GLU A 49 -15.56 4.93 -2.91
CA GLU A 49 -16.78 4.61 -2.18
C GLU A 49 -17.94 5.45 -2.75
N ILE A 50 -19.00 4.79 -3.25
CA ILE A 50 -20.17 5.46 -3.87
C ILE A 50 -21.39 5.29 -2.94
N PRO A 51 -22.14 6.37 -2.60
CA PRO A 51 -21.91 7.77 -3.01
C PRO A 51 -20.77 8.44 -2.21
N GLY A 52 -19.87 9.15 -2.92
CA GLY A 52 -18.76 9.91 -2.31
C GLY A 52 -17.50 9.97 -3.17
N ASP A 53 -16.51 10.74 -2.70
CA ASP A 53 -15.17 10.89 -3.31
C ASP A 53 -14.05 10.23 -2.47
N LYS A 54 -14.42 9.41 -1.48
CA LYS A 54 -13.45 8.76 -0.59
C LYS A 54 -12.91 7.50 -1.25
N LEU A 55 -11.58 7.36 -1.26
CA LEU A 55 -10.92 6.12 -1.67
C LEU A 55 -10.80 5.17 -0.47
N ARG A 56 -11.14 3.90 -0.70
CA ARG A 56 -11.01 2.80 0.26
C ARG A 56 -10.11 1.71 -0.30
N VAL A 57 -9.34 1.06 0.56
CA VAL A 57 -8.58 -0.12 0.18
C VAL A 57 -9.55 -1.28 -0.08
N LEU A 58 -9.59 -1.74 -1.32
CA LEU A 58 -10.33 -2.96 -1.70
C LEU A 58 -9.52 -4.21 -1.36
N GLY A 59 -8.23 -4.18 -1.67
CA GLY A 59 -7.37 -5.34 -1.56
C GLY A 59 -5.90 -4.98 -1.57
N VAL A 60 -5.10 -5.92 -1.09
CA VAL A 60 -3.65 -5.84 -1.03
C VAL A 60 -3.06 -7.15 -1.54
N GLU A 61 -1.97 -7.05 -2.27
CA GLU A 61 -1.29 -8.20 -2.85
C GLU A 61 0.22 -8.08 -2.62
N ILE A 62 0.88 -9.22 -2.50
CA ILE A 62 2.34 -9.29 -2.39
C ILE A 62 2.85 -10.15 -3.52
N ASP A 63 3.77 -9.59 -4.28
CA ASP A 63 4.60 -10.33 -5.20
C ASP A 63 6.00 -10.49 -4.61
N GLY A 64 6.44 -11.74 -4.45
CA GLY A 64 7.73 -12.07 -3.86
C GLY A 64 7.67 -13.32 -2.98
N GLY A 65 8.80 -14.04 -2.89
CA GLY A 65 8.89 -15.30 -2.15
C GLY A 65 9.03 -15.18 -0.62
N ILE A 66 8.73 -14.01 -0.04
CA ILE A 66 8.89 -13.77 1.41
C ILE A 66 7.53 -13.59 2.10
N ALA A 67 7.48 -13.88 3.40
CA ALA A 67 6.27 -13.69 4.18
C ALA A 67 5.82 -12.23 4.23
N GLU A 68 4.49 -12.03 4.31
CA GLU A 68 3.84 -10.71 4.35
C GLU A 68 4.45 -9.76 5.37
N THR A 69 4.58 -10.21 6.62
CA THR A 69 5.11 -9.40 7.72
C THR A 69 6.54 -8.93 7.45
N LEU A 70 7.36 -9.77 6.83
CA LEU A 70 8.73 -9.44 6.45
C LEU A 70 8.77 -8.40 5.33
N CYS A 71 7.88 -8.54 4.34
CA CYS A 71 7.75 -7.57 3.27
C CYS A 71 7.37 -6.19 3.81
N LEU A 72 6.31 -6.11 4.61
CA LEU A 72 5.83 -4.86 5.21
C LEU A 72 6.87 -4.19 6.10
N ASN A 73 7.59 -4.95 6.94
CA ASN A 73 8.64 -4.39 7.79
C ASN A 73 9.75 -3.74 6.94
N ARG A 74 10.20 -4.41 5.87
CA ARG A 74 11.24 -3.87 4.98
C ARG A 74 10.78 -2.65 4.21
N LEU A 75 9.52 -2.60 3.80
CA LEU A 75 8.93 -1.42 3.16
C LEU A 75 8.90 -0.25 4.11
N ARG A 76 8.49 -0.45 5.37
CA ARG A 76 8.48 0.60 6.40
C ARG A 76 9.88 1.13 6.71
N GLU A 77 10.88 0.25 6.77
CA GLU A 77 12.28 0.67 6.95
C GLU A 77 12.78 1.51 5.77
N SER A 78 12.31 1.22 4.56
CA SER A 78 12.71 1.93 3.34
C SER A 78 11.95 3.25 3.13
N GLY A 79 10.69 3.31 3.56
CA GLY A 79 9.81 4.47 3.42
C GLY A 79 9.91 5.48 4.57
N ARG A 80 10.61 5.15 5.66
CA ARG A 80 10.86 6.11 6.74
C ARG A 80 11.81 7.18 6.20
N PRO A 81 11.42 8.47 6.14
CA PRO A 81 12.40 9.52 5.91
C PRO A 81 13.43 9.39 7.03
N HIS A 82 14.70 9.21 6.66
CA HIS A 82 15.81 9.34 7.61
C HIS A 82 15.64 10.72 8.24
N GLY A 83 15.21 10.74 9.51
CA GLY A 83 15.09 11.96 10.28
C GLY A 83 16.43 12.69 10.20
N ARG A 84 16.37 13.93 9.73
CA ARG A 84 17.47 14.88 9.82
C ARG A 84 17.39 15.58 11.16
#